data_AF-A0A965FM63-F1
#
_entry.id   AF-A0A965FM63-F1
#
_cell.length_a   1.000
_cell.length_b   1.000
_cell.length_c   1.000
_cell.angle_alpha   90.00
_cell.angle_beta   90.00
_cell.angle_gamma   90.00
#
_symmetry.space_group_name_H-M   'P 1'
#
loop_
_entity.id
_entity.type
_entity.pdbx_description
1 polymer ?
#
loop_
_entity_poly.entity_id
_entity_poly.type
_entity_poly.pdbx_seq_one_letter_code
_entity_poly.pdbx_strand_id
1 'polypeptide(L)'
;MAKQARSRNFKALFAAHWRAGWLFIGLLSALPLVPLANQELLQVRFDLDTRLIVEQRLWESDPAYRGTAENWARFAAWLLDSEQLLERARELRPAIADAIEADYRRDLAFALGGVIGIYLAMWGLPFSVLYLFGMLAEARLTRGSG
;
A
#
# COMPACT_ATOMS: atom_id res chain seq x y z
N MET A 1 7.85 16.24 50.97
CA MET A 1 7.37 15.17 50.05
C MET A 1 6.61 15.70 48.82
N ALA A 2 5.75 16.73 48.92
CA ALA A 2 4.97 17.25 47.78
C ALA A 2 5.80 17.70 46.55
N LYS A 3 6.98 18.28 46.74
CA LYS A 3 7.87 18.73 45.64
C LYS A 3 8.37 17.58 44.76
N GLN A 4 8.53 16.39 45.33
CA GLN A 4 9.03 15.19 44.64
C GLN A 4 7.94 14.45 43.86
N ALA A 5 6.67 14.61 44.25
CA ALA A 5 5.52 14.11 43.48
C ALA A 5 5.25 14.98 42.25
N ARG A 6 5.33 16.31 42.39
CA ARG A 6 5.12 17.26 41.29
C ARG A 6 6.16 17.09 40.17
N SER A 7 7.43 16.82 40.49
CA SER A 7 8.49 16.62 39.50
C SER A 7 8.34 15.31 38.72
N ARG A 8 7.85 14.23 39.34
CA ARG A 8 7.58 12.96 38.65
C ARG A 8 6.46 13.09 37.63
N ASN A 9 5.36 13.74 38.00
CA ASN A 9 4.22 13.95 37.09
C ASN A 9 4.63 14.80 35.88
N PHE A 10 5.44 15.84 36.08
CA PHE A 10 5.92 16.67 34.97
C PHE A 10 6.77 15.86 33.97
N LYS A 11 7.71 15.03 34.45
CA LYS A 11 8.54 14.18 33.59
C LYS A 11 7.71 13.16 32.80
N ALA A 12 6.72 12.54 33.43
CA ALA A 12 5.85 11.56 32.78
C ALA A 12 4.98 12.21 31.68
N LEU A 13 4.40 13.38 31.98
CA LEU A 13 3.62 14.14 30.99
C LEU A 13 4.49 14.58 29.82
N PHE A 14 5.69 15.11 30.09
CA PHE A 14 6.63 15.52 29.05
C PHE A 14 7.00 14.34 28.13
N ALA A 15 7.35 13.19 28.70
CA ALA A 15 7.68 11.99 27.93
C ALA A 15 6.50 11.51 27.05
N ALA A 16 5.27 11.57 27.56
CA ALA A 16 4.08 11.22 26.79
C ALA A 16 3.85 12.17 25.61
N HIS A 17 3.92 13.48 25.83
CA HIS A 17 3.76 14.48 24.77
C HIS A 17 4.88 14.40 23.73
N TRP A 18 6.12 14.13 24.18
CA TRP A 18 7.26 13.92 23.30
C TRP A 18 7.04 12.72 22.37
N ARG A 19 6.60 11.58 22.90
CA ARG A 19 6.27 10.39 22.11
C ARG A 19 5.14 10.66 21.13
N ALA A 20 4.07 11.32 21.57
CA ALA A 20 2.97 11.71 20.70
C ALA A 20 3.42 12.65 19.57
N GLY A 21 4.31 13.60 19.86
CA GLY A 21 4.91 14.49 18.88
C GLY A 21 5.69 13.73 17.80
N TRP A 22 6.50 12.74 18.18
CA TRP A 22 7.23 11.91 17.21
C TRP A 22 6.30 11.05 16.35
N LEU A 23 5.24 10.48 16.93
CA LEU A 23 4.23 9.74 16.16
C LEU A 23 3.53 10.65 15.15
N PHE A 24 3.19 11.88 15.55
CA PHE A 24 2.56 12.85 14.66
C PHE A 24 3.51 13.28 13.52
N ILE A 25 4.77 13.56 13.82
CA ILE A 25 5.79 13.87 12.81
C ILE A 25 5.97 12.68 11.85
N GLY A 26 6.04 11.46 12.37
CA GLY A 26 6.12 10.26 11.54
C GLY A 26 4.93 10.10 10.62
N LEU A 27 3.72 10.30 11.13
CA LEU A 27 2.52 10.23 10.29
C LEU A 27 2.54 11.28 9.17
N LEU A 28 2.91 12.53 9.49
CA LEU A 28 2.99 13.59 8.49
C LEU A 28 4.08 13.34 7.44
N SER A 29 5.19 12.70 7.81
CA SER A 29 6.25 12.39 6.85
C SER A 29 5.89 11.27 5.87
N ALA A 30 4.79 10.53 6.12
CA ALA A 30 4.27 9.53 5.18
C ALA A 30 3.48 10.17 4.03
N LEU A 31 2.96 11.39 4.20
CA LEU A 31 2.16 12.10 3.19
C LEU A 31 2.80 12.15 1.78
N PRO A 32 4.10 12.47 1.60
CA PRO A 32 4.70 12.48 0.27
C PRO A 32 4.79 11.09 -0.39
N LEU A 33 4.70 10.00 0.37
CA LEU A 33 4.72 8.64 -0.16
C LEU A 33 3.36 8.20 -0.71
N VAL A 34 2.27 8.81 -0.24
CA VAL A 34 0.90 8.49 -0.69
C VAL A 34 0.73 8.60 -2.21
N PRO A 35 1.10 9.71 -2.89
CA PRO A 35 0.94 9.80 -4.34
C PRO A 35 1.80 8.79 -5.11
N LEU A 36 3.00 8.47 -4.61
CA LEU A 36 3.90 7.49 -5.23
C LEU A 36 3.32 6.07 -5.12
N ALA A 37 2.90 5.68 -3.91
CA ALA A 37 2.22 4.41 -3.69
C ALA A 37 0.95 4.30 -4.55
N ASN A 38 0.14 5.37 -4.61
CA ASN A 38 -1.06 5.38 -5.43
C ASN A 38 -0.77 5.19 -6.92
N GLN A 39 0.28 5.83 -7.46
CA GLN A 39 0.67 5.64 -8.85
C GLN A 39 1.10 4.19 -9.13
N GLU A 40 1.89 3.58 -8.25
CA GLU A 40 2.28 2.17 -8.40
C GLU A 40 1.09 1.22 -8.27
N LEU A 41 0.17 1.46 -7.34
CA LEU A 41 -1.05 0.65 -7.21
C LEU A 41 -1.91 0.71 -8.47
N LEU A 42 -2.06 1.90 -9.06
CA LEU A 42 -2.78 2.07 -10.33
C LEU A 42 -2.08 1.35 -11.49
N GLN A 43 -0.74 1.41 -11.53
CA GLN A 43 0.04 0.71 -12.56
C GLN A 43 -0.09 -0.81 -12.43
N VAL A 44 0.03 -1.35 -11.21
CA VAL A 44 -0.16 -2.79 -10.94
C VAL A 44 -1.55 -3.24 -11.40
N ARG A 45 -2.59 -2.46 -11.10
CA ARG A 45 -3.95 -2.77 -11.53
C ARG A 45 -4.07 -2.79 -13.05
N PHE A 46 -3.54 -1.76 -13.71
CA PHE A 46 -3.53 -1.66 -15.17
C PHE A 46 -2.82 -2.84 -15.85
N ASP A 47 -1.67 -3.26 -15.30
CA ASP A 47 -0.90 -4.39 -15.81
C ASP A 47 -1.67 -5.71 -15.65
N LEU A 48 -2.33 -5.91 -14.50
CA LEU A 48 -3.18 -7.09 -14.25
C LEU A 48 -4.42 -7.12 -15.15
N ASP A 49 -5.08 -5.98 -15.35
CA ASP A 49 -6.24 -5.87 -16.24
C ASP A 49 -5.84 -6.16 -17.70
N THR A 50 -4.71 -5.61 -18.14
CA THR A 50 -4.13 -5.91 -19.46
C THR A 50 -3.85 -7.40 -19.61
N ARG A 51 -3.27 -8.02 -18.58
CA ARG A 51 -2.96 -9.45 -18.57
C ARG A 51 -4.22 -10.32 -18.61
N LEU A 52 -5.25 -9.98 -17.82
CA LEU A 52 -6.55 -10.67 -17.83
C LEU A 52 -7.17 -10.64 -19.23
N ILE A 53 -7.15 -9.47 -19.88
CA ILE A 53 -7.62 -9.32 -21.27
C ILE A 53 -6.84 -10.25 -22.20
N VAL A 54 -5.51 -10.20 -22.15
CA VAL A 54 -4.59 -10.97 -23.00
C VAL A 54 -4.78 -12.48 -22.82
N GLU A 55 -4.83 -12.95 -21.58
CA GLU A 55 -4.91 -14.38 -21.25
C GLU A 55 -6.29 -14.97 -21.60
N GLN A 56 -7.37 -14.24 -21.32
CA GLN A 56 -8.73 -14.74 -21.55
C GLN A 56 -9.27 -14.47 -22.96
N ARG A 57 -8.52 -13.72 -23.76
CA ARG A 57 -8.88 -13.31 -25.12
C ARG A 57 -10.13 -12.45 -25.21
N LEU A 58 -10.30 -11.53 -24.26
CA LEU A 58 -11.50 -10.70 -24.16
C LEU A 58 -11.73 -9.77 -25.36
N TRP A 59 -10.73 -9.58 -26.22
CA TRP A 59 -10.88 -8.83 -27.47
C TRP A 59 -11.60 -9.60 -28.57
N GLU A 60 -11.63 -10.95 -28.52
CA GLU A 60 -12.26 -11.78 -29.56
C GLU A 60 -13.79 -11.61 -29.57
N SER A 61 -14.39 -11.14 -28.47
CA SER A 61 -15.83 -10.84 -28.39
C SER A 61 -16.22 -9.49 -28.98
N ASP A 62 -15.28 -8.60 -29.30
CA ASP A 62 -15.58 -7.25 -29.79
C ASP A 62 -15.52 -7.19 -31.34
N PRO A 63 -16.66 -7.01 -32.03
CA PRO A 63 -16.70 -6.93 -33.49
C PRO A 63 -16.00 -5.68 -34.05
N ALA A 64 -15.70 -4.66 -33.23
CA ALA A 64 -14.96 -3.46 -33.64
C ALA A 64 -13.44 -3.65 -33.61
N TYR A 65 -12.94 -4.82 -33.20
CA TYR A 65 -11.50 -5.09 -33.11
C TYR A 65 -10.83 -5.08 -34.50
N ARG A 66 -9.98 -4.07 -34.74
CA ARG A 66 -9.15 -3.94 -35.95
C ARG A 66 -7.65 -3.70 -35.65
N GLY A 67 -7.14 -4.20 -34.52
CA GLY A 67 -5.78 -3.92 -34.03
C GLY A 67 -4.97 -5.16 -33.63
N THR A 68 -3.84 -4.93 -32.98
CA THR A 68 -3.09 -5.97 -32.25
C THR A 68 -3.69 -6.17 -30.87
N ALA A 69 -3.58 -7.39 -30.31
CA ALA A 69 -4.23 -7.74 -29.05
C ALA A 69 -3.72 -6.85 -27.91
N GLU A 70 -2.44 -6.53 -27.94
CA GLU A 70 -1.78 -5.68 -26.96
C GLU A 70 -2.31 -4.23 -26.96
N ASN A 71 -2.53 -3.63 -28.15
CA ASN A 71 -3.05 -2.26 -28.23
C ASN A 71 -4.50 -2.18 -27.74
N TRP A 72 -5.31 -3.18 -28.09
CA TRP A 72 -6.68 -3.25 -27.58
C TRP A 72 -6.70 -3.50 -26.08
N ALA A 73 -5.83 -4.39 -25.58
CA ALA A 73 -5.75 -4.69 -24.15
C ALA A 73 -5.40 -3.46 -23.32
N ARG A 74 -4.41 -2.67 -23.75
CA ARG A 74 -4.07 -1.41 -23.07
C ARG A 74 -5.20 -0.39 -23.11
N PHE A 75 -5.88 -0.27 -24.25
CA PHE A 75 -7.02 0.65 -24.37
C PHE A 75 -8.20 0.21 -23.49
N ALA A 76 -8.54 -1.07 -23.51
CA ALA A 76 -9.62 -1.64 -22.70
C ALA A 76 -9.30 -1.58 -21.21
N ALA A 77 -8.07 -1.86 -20.78
CA ALA A 77 -7.64 -1.70 -19.38
C ALA A 77 -7.66 -0.24 -18.90
N TRP A 78 -7.59 0.73 -19.82
CA TRP A 78 -7.75 2.15 -19.48
C TRP A 78 -9.22 2.58 -19.38
N LEU A 79 -10.09 1.98 -20.20
CA LEU A 79 -11.49 2.37 -20.32
C LEU A 79 -12.42 1.61 -19.37
N LEU A 80 -12.11 0.33 -19.13
CA LEU A 80 -12.97 -0.59 -18.39
C LEU A 80 -12.39 -0.86 -17.01
N ASP A 81 -13.26 -0.90 -16.01
CA ASP A 81 -12.88 -1.29 -14.66
C ASP A 81 -12.77 -2.82 -14.56
N SER A 82 -11.98 -3.32 -13.60
CA SER A 82 -11.71 -4.75 -13.42
C SER A 82 -12.99 -5.60 -13.31
N GLU A 83 -14.04 -5.09 -12.65
CA GLU A 83 -15.33 -5.77 -12.54
C GLU A 83 -16.02 -5.94 -13.92
N GLN A 84 -15.93 -4.94 -14.80
CA GLN A 84 -16.48 -5.02 -16.16
C GLN A 84 -15.70 -6.03 -17.02
N LEU A 85 -14.37 -6.12 -16.81
CA LEU A 85 -13.54 -7.12 -17.48
C LEU A 85 -13.87 -8.54 -17.00
N LEU A 86 -14.10 -8.73 -15.70
CA LEU A 86 -14.51 -10.01 -15.12
C LEU A 86 -15.92 -10.41 -15.57
N GLU A 87 -16.85 -9.46 -15.68
CA GLU A 87 -18.19 -9.72 -16.22
C GLU A 87 -18.11 -10.20 -17.67
N ARG A 88 -17.30 -9.53 -18.51
CA ARG A 88 -17.04 -10.01 -19.89
C ARG A 88 -16.37 -11.37 -19.93
N ALA A 89 -15.42 -11.63 -19.04
CA ALA A 89 -14.80 -12.95 -18.93
C ALA A 89 -15.83 -14.02 -18.56
N ARG A 90 -16.80 -13.70 -17.71
CA ARG A 90 -17.91 -14.58 -17.33
C ARG A 90 -18.85 -14.85 -18.50
N GLU A 91 -19.17 -13.85 -19.31
CA GLU A 91 -19.97 -14.01 -20.51
C GLU A 91 -19.28 -14.91 -21.56
N LEU A 92 -17.97 -14.72 -21.77
CA LEU A 92 -17.20 -15.49 -22.74
C LEU A 92 -16.92 -16.92 -22.28
N ARG A 93 -16.67 -17.12 -20.98
CA ARG A 93 -16.23 -18.41 -20.41
C ARG A 93 -16.98 -18.75 -19.11
N PRO A 94 -18.31 -18.96 -19.16
CA PRO A 94 -19.12 -19.14 -17.96
C PRO A 94 -18.71 -20.37 -17.13
N ALA A 95 -18.22 -21.43 -17.78
CA ALA A 95 -17.83 -22.67 -17.11
C ALA A 95 -16.61 -22.53 -16.17
N ILE A 96 -15.76 -21.51 -16.38
CA ILE A 96 -14.53 -21.29 -15.59
C ILE A 96 -14.45 -19.88 -15.01
N ALA A 97 -15.53 -19.10 -15.10
CA ALA A 97 -15.55 -17.70 -14.71
C ALA A 97 -15.15 -17.48 -13.24
N ASP A 98 -15.68 -18.30 -12.34
CA ASP A 98 -15.38 -18.20 -10.90
C ASP A 98 -13.91 -18.48 -10.60
N ALA A 99 -13.27 -19.39 -11.36
CA ALA A 99 -11.85 -19.67 -11.23
C ALA A 99 -11.00 -18.49 -11.72
N ILE A 100 -11.36 -17.89 -12.87
CA ILE A 100 -10.69 -16.69 -13.40
C ILE A 100 -10.77 -15.54 -12.39
N GLU A 101 -11.95 -15.30 -11.82
CA GLU A 101 -12.15 -14.23 -10.83
C GLU A 101 -11.36 -14.49 -9.55
N ALA A 102 -11.34 -15.73 -9.06
CA ALA A 102 -10.59 -16.08 -7.85
C ALA A 102 -9.08 -15.93 -8.05
N ASP A 103 -8.55 -16.33 -9.20
CA ASP A 103 -7.13 -16.18 -9.52
C ASP A 103 -6.76 -14.70 -9.73
N TYR A 104 -7.59 -13.93 -10.45
CA TYR A 104 -7.40 -12.49 -10.63
C TYR A 104 -7.36 -11.75 -9.28
N ARG A 105 -8.32 -12.01 -8.38
CA ARG A 105 -8.38 -11.38 -7.06
C ARG A 105 -7.19 -11.76 -6.18
N ARG A 106 -6.72 -13.01 -6.30
CA ARG A 106 -5.53 -13.49 -5.58
C ARG A 106 -4.28 -12.75 -6.07
N ASP A 107 -4.08 -12.66 -7.37
CA ASP A 107 -2.94 -11.97 -7.98
C ASP A 107 -2.95 -10.48 -7.65
N LEU A 108 -4.14 -9.85 -7.71
CA LEU A 108 -4.32 -8.46 -7.29
C LEU A 108 -3.95 -8.27 -5.82
N ALA A 109 -4.45 -9.12 -4.92
CA ALA A 109 -4.14 -9.03 -3.50
C ALA A 109 -2.63 -9.16 -3.22
N PHE A 110 -1.96 -10.10 -3.88
CA PHE A 110 -0.51 -10.26 -3.74
C PHE A 110 0.27 -9.06 -4.27
N ALA A 111 -0.11 -8.53 -5.43
CA ALA A 111 0.58 -7.41 -6.04
C ALA A 111 0.38 -6.12 -5.24
N LEU A 112 -0.85 -5.81 -4.82
CA LEU A 112 -1.13 -4.66 -3.95
C LEU A 112 -0.44 -4.82 -2.58
N GLY A 113 -0.45 -6.03 -2.01
CA GLY A 113 0.25 -6.35 -0.78
C GLY A 113 1.76 -6.12 -0.88
N GLY A 114 2.37 -6.46 -2.03
CA GLY A 114 3.77 -6.19 -2.33
C GLY A 114 4.10 -4.70 -2.32
N VAL A 115 3.33 -3.89 -3.05
CA VAL A 115 3.50 -2.43 -3.08
C VAL A 115 3.34 -1.83 -1.68
N ILE A 116 2.24 -2.14 -0.99
CA ILE A 116 1.99 -1.63 0.37
C ILE A 116 3.13 -2.03 1.32
N GLY A 117 3.60 -3.28 1.25
CA GLY A 117 4.71 -3.78 2.07
C GLY A 117 6.01 -3.03 1.83
N ILE A 118 6.34 -2.74 0.57
CA ILE A 118 7.54 -1.97 0.20
C ILE A 118 7.48 -0.55 0.77
N TYR A 119 6.35 0.16 0.58
CA TYR A 119 6.20 1.53 1.08
C TYR A 119 6.18 1.60 2.60
N LEU A 120 5.53 0.63 3.27
CA LEU A 120 5.57 0.50 4.73
C LEU A 120 6.98 0.21 5.23
N ALA A 121 7.77 -0.61 4.54
CA ALA A 121 9.17 -0.86 4.90
C ALA A 121 10.03 0.39 4.70
N MET A 122 9.88 1.07 3.54
CA MET A 122 10.62 2.27 3.19
C MET A 122 10.38 3.42 4.18
N TRP A 123 9.15 3.55 4.68
CA TRP A 123 8.81 4.53 5.71
C TRP A 123 9.11 4.02 7.13
N GLY A 124 8.66 2.82 7.48
CA GLY A 124 8.69 2.29 8.83
C GLY A 124 10.10 1.96 9.33
N LEU A 125 11.00 1.49 8.47
CA LEU A 125 12.38 1.16 8.85
C LEU A 125 13.17 2.39 9.35
N PRO A 126 13.29 3.50 8.61
CA PRO A 126 14.05 4.66 9.08
C PRO A 126 13.44 5.27 10.34
N PHE A 127 12.10 5.29 10.48
CA PHE A 127 11.45 5.75 11.71
C PHE A 127 11.74 4.86 12.91
N SER A 128 11.72 3.53 12.72
CA SER A 128 12.04 2.57 13.78
C SER A 128 13.49 2.73 14.24
N VAL A 129 14.41 2.95 13.31
CA VAL A 129 15.83 3.21 13.61
C VAL A 129 15.99 4.52 14.39
N LEU A 130 15.38 5.62 13.95
CA LEU A 130 15.44 6.90 14.66
C LEU A 130 14.86 6.80 16.07
N TYR A 131 13.73 6.12 16.22
CA TYR A 131 13.09 5.90 17.51
C TYR A 131 13.98 5.11 18.46
N LEU A 132 14.62 4.04 17.96
CA LEU A 132 15.56 3.22 18.74
C LEU A 132 16.77 4.06 19.20
N PHE A 133 17.34 4.89 18.33
CA PHE A 133 18.42 5.81 18.71
C PHE A 133 18.00 6.80 19.79
N GLY A 134 16.79 7.37 19.69
CA GLY A 134 16.23 8.25 20.72
C GLY A 134 16.13 7.57 22.08
N MET A 135 15.62 6.32 22.11
CA MET A 135 15.55 5.53 23.35
C MET A 135 16.92 5.23 23.94
N LEU A 136 17.91 4.88 23.11
CA LEU A 136 19.27 4.59 23.57
C LEU A 136 19.96 5.85 24.15
N ALA A 137 19.71 7.02 23.56
CA ALA A 137 20.23 8.29 24.08
C ALA A 137 19.60 8.66 25.44
N GLU A 138 18.28 8.50 25.58
CA GLU A 138 17.57 8.72 26.85
C GLU A 138 18.09 7.79 27.96
N ALA A 139 18.32 6.51 27.64
CA ALA A 139 18.88 5.53 28.57
C ALA A 139 20.30 5.90 29.04
N ARG A 140 21.12 6.55 28.19
CA ARG A 140 22.45 7.02 28.58
C ARG A 140 22.40 8.23 29.50
N LEU A 141 21.54 9.20 29.19
CA LEU A 141 21.39 10.43 29.99
C LEU A 141 20.88 10.13 31.40
N THR A 142 19.96 9.16 31.54
CA THR A 142 19.43 8.77 32.84
C THR A 142 20.44 8.00 33.71
N ARG A 143 21.28 7.15 33.13
CA ARG A 143 22.35 6.44 33.88
C ARG A 143 23.46 7.35 34.39
N GLY A 144 23.80 8.43 33.68
CA GLY A 144 24.86 9.36 34.09
C GLY A 144 24.46 10.35 35.20
N SER A 145 23.19 10.37 35.60
CA SER A 145 22.65 11.30 36.61
C SER A 145 22.43 10.67 38.00
N GLY A 146 22.87 9.42 38.19
CA GLY A 146 22.76 8.65 39.44
C GLY A 146 24.05 8.60 40.22
#